data_AF-A0A0S8CP53-F1
#
_entry.id   AF-A0A0S8CP53-F1
#
_cell.length_a   1.000
_cell.length_b   1.000
_cell.length_c   1.000
_cell.angle_alpha   90.00
_cell.angle_beta   90.00
_cell.angle_gamma   90.00
#
_symmetry.space_group_name_H-M   'P 1'
#
loop_
_entity.id
_entity.type
_entity.pdbx_description
1 polymer ?
#
loop_
_entity_poly.entity_id
_entity_poly.type
_entity_poly.pdbx_seq_one_letter_code
_entity_poly.pdbx_strand_id
1 'polypeptide(L)'
;MRSFKQTLILFSVVSFFLLLLPVSSPAGGMADLGRIAEQGQVEAQFKLGDAHYFGKGTKKNLEQALFWYEKAAQQGHPRAQRA
;
A
#
# COMPACT_ATOMS: atom_id res chain seq x y z
N MET A 1 21.40 -4.95 23.53
CA MET A 1 21.89 -4.35 22.26
C MET A 1 21.43 -5.20 21.07
N ARG A 2 20.19 -5.06 20.61
CA ARG A 2 19.63 -5.78 19.44
C ARG A 2 19.00 -4.77 18.47
N SER A 3 19.79 -3.86 17.90
CA SER A 3 19.24 -2.96 16.85
C SER A 3 20.22 -2.60 15.72
N PHE A 4 21.45 -3.11 15.71
CA PHE A 4 22.40 -2.72 14.66
C PHE A 4 22.61 -3.79 13.57
N LYS A 5 22.48 -5.08 13.88
CA LYS A 5 22.64 -6.15 12.89
C LYS A 5 21.40 -6.37 12.00
N GLN A 6 20.20 -6.07 12.51
CA GLN A 6 18.94 -6.33 11.80
C GLN A 6 18.66 -5.27 10.72
N THR A 7 19.08 -4.03 10.96
CA THR A 7 18.96 -2.90 10.01
C THR A 7 19.84 -3.08 8.77
N LEU A 8 21.00 -3.74 8.92
CA LEU A 8 21.95 -3.93 7.83
C LEU A 8 21.50 -5.00 6.81
N ILE A 9 20.75 -6.01 7.26
CA ILE A 9 20.19 -7.05 6.37
C ILE A 9 19.06 -6.48 5.51
N LEU A 10 18.25 -5.57 6.07
CA LEU A 10 17.10 -4.99 5.38
C LEU A 10 17.48 -4.17 4.13
N PHE A 11 18.64 -3.50 4.14
CA PHE A 11 19.11 -2.68 3.01
C PHE A 11 19.67 -3.51 1.83
N SER A 12 20.22 -4.70 2.09
CA SER A 12 20.87 -5.51 1.03
C SER A 12 19.86 -6.22 0.12
N VAL A 13 18.77 -6.75 0.70
CA VAL A 13 17.78 -7.54 -0.07
C VAL A 13 16.87 -6.65 -0.92
N VAL A 14 16.59 -5.43 -0.44
CA VAL A 14 15.78 -4.44 -1.17
C VAL A 14 16.50 -3.95 -2.42
N SER A 15 17.83 -3.81 -2.40
CA SER A 15 18.60 -3.30 -3.55
C SER A 15 18.78 -4.34 -4.68
N PHE A 16 18.72 -5.64 -4.39
CA PHE A 16 18.87 -6.70 -5.40
C PHE A 16 17.55 -7.05 -6.11
N PHE A 17 16.40 -6.79 -5.48
CA PHE A 17 15.08 -7.07 -6.04
C PHE A 17 14.60 -6.03 -7.08
N LEU A 18 15.37 -4.94 -7.27
CA LEU A 18 15.03 -3.80 -8.15
C LEU A 18 15.53 -3.94 -9.60
N LEU A 19 16.22 -5.02 -9.96
CA LEU A 19 16.94 -5.14 -11.26
C LEU A 19 16.36 -6.15 -12.26
N LEU A 20 15.26 -6.86 -11.96
CA LEU A 20 14.79 -7.98 -12.81
C LEU A 20 13.30 -7.99 -13.18
N LEU A 21 12.54 -6.91 -12.94
CA LEU A 21 11.16 -6.86 -13.44
C LEU A 21 11.04 -5.95 -14.67
N PRO A 22 10.65 -6.48 -15.85
CA PRO A 22 10.06 -5.66 -16.90
C PRO A 22 8.69 -5.15 -16.41
N VAL A 23 8.68 -4.05 -15.66
CA VAL A 23 7.47 -3.31 -15.30
C VAL A 23 7.10 -2.38 -16.46
N SER A 24 6.37 -2.91 -17.43
CA SER A 24 5.56 -2.09 -18.33
C SER A 24 4.51 -2.94 -19.03
N SER A 25 3.43 -3.25 -18.32
CA SER A 25 2.14 -3.56 -18.95
C SER A 25 1.06 -2.72 -18.27
N PRO A 26 0.43 -1.75 -18.97
CA PRO A 26 -0.56 -0.86 -18.38
C PRO A 26 -1.91 -1.55 -18.31
N ALA A 27 -2.06 -2.52 -17.40
CA ALA A 27 -3.36 -3.01 -16.94
C ALA A 27 -3.78 -2.21 -15.68
N GLY A 28 -3.71 -0.88 -15.81
CA GLY A 28 -3.87 0.06 -14.71
C GLY A 28 -5.31 0.16 -14.25
N GLY A 29 -5.59 -0.31 -13.04
CA GLY A 29 -6.87 -0.08 -12.38
C GLY A 29 -6.84 -0.42 -10.91
N MET A 30 -6.78 -1.71 -10.57
CA MET A 30 -6.88 -2.19 -9.18
C MET A 30 -5.82 -3.18 -8.76
N ALA A 31 -5.35 -4.05 -9.66
CA ALA A 31 -4.31 -5.03 -9.33
C ALA A 31 -3.00 -4.33 -8.92
N ASP A 32 -2.61 -3.29 -9.66
CA ASP A 32 -1.45 -2.47 -9.29
C ASP A 32 -1.67 -1.68 -8.00
N LEU A 33 -2.90 -1.23 -7.74
CA LEU A 33 -3.22 -0.43 -6.56
C LEU A 33 -2.99 -1.21 -5.26
N GLY A 34 -3.37 -2.50 -5.23
CA GLY A 34 -3.10 -3.39 -4.10
C GLY A 34 -1.61 -3.51 -3.79
N ARG A 35 -0.82 -3.82 -4.81
CA ARG A 35 0.65 -3.93 -4.68
C ARG A 35 1.28 -2.63 -4.19
N ILE A 36 0.84 -1.48 -4.71
CA ILE A 36 1.36 -0.16 -4.33
C ILE A 36 0.94 0.21 -2.89
N ALA A 37 -0.27 -0.16 -2.48
CA ALA A 37 -0.76 0.02 -1.10
C ALA A 37 0.02 -0.85 -0.09
N GLU A 38 0.38 -2.08 -0.48
CA GLU A 38 1.23 -2.98 0.31
C GLU A 38 2.67 -2.48 0.44
N GLN A 39 3.21 -1.82 -0.60
CA GLN A 39 4.50 -1.12 -0.57
C GLN A 39 4.49 0.12 0.34
N GLY A 40 3.37 0.44 0.98
CA GLY A 40 3.27 1.53 1.95
C GLY A 40 2.86 2.86 1.34
N GLN A 41 2.58 2.94 0.04
CA GLN A 41 2.18 4.20 -0.56
C GLN A 41 0.82 4.65 0.00
N VAL A 42 0.86 5.76 0.74
CA VAL A 42 -0.28 6.31 1.50
C VAL A 42 -1.49 6.60 0.61
N GLU A 43 -1.27 7.20 -0.55
CA GLU A 43 -2.32 7.52 -1.52
C GLU A 43 -3.00 6.25 -2.07
N ALA A 44 -2.23 5.19 -2.30
CA ALA A 44 -2.79 3.93 -2.78
C ALA A 44 -3.63 3.23 -1.71
N GLN A 45 -3.19 3.28 -0.44
CA GLN A 45 -3.98 2.76 0.68
C GLN A 45 -5.32 3.50 0.80
N PHE A 46 -5.32 4.84 0.72
CA PHE A 46 -6.56 5.62 0.74
C PHE A 46 -7.48 5.26 -0.44
N LYS A 47 -6.94 5.15 -1.66
CA LYS A 47 -7.72 4.74 -2.85
C LYS A 47 -8.26 3.32 -2.74
N LEU A 48 -7.56 2.40 -2.06
CA LEU A 48 -8.05 1.05 -1.82
C LEU A 48 -9.18 1.05 -0.80
N GLY A 49 -9.07 1.91 0.22
CA GLY A 49 -10.16 2.23 1.14
C GLY A 49 -11.42 2.70 0.39
N ASP A 50 -11.28 3.68 -0.51
CA ASP A 50 -12.36 4.16 -1.36
C ASP A 50 -12.96 3.05 -2.24
N ALA A 51 -12.13 2.20 -2.84
CA ALA A 51 -12.59 1.10 -3.68
C ALA A 51 -13.50 0.15 -2.90
N HIS A 52 -13.11 -0.22 -1.67
CA HIS A 52 -13.92 -1.05 -0.78
C HIS A 52 -15.13 -0.30 -0.20
N TYR A 53 -15.03 1.00 0.07
CA TYR A 53 -16.15 1.78 0.59
C TYR A 53 -17.27 1.95 -0.43
N PHE A 54 -16.91 2.26 -1.68
CA PHE A 54 -17.86 2.49 -2.77
C PHE A 54 -18.19 1.21 -3.55
N GLY A 55 -17.45 0.12 -3.35
CA GLY A 55 -17.56 -1.08 -4.18
C GLY A 55 -17.17 -0.83 -5.64
N LYS A 56 -16.21 0.08 -5.88
CA LYS A 56 -15.70 0.31 -7.24
C LYS A 56 -14.80 -0.87 -7.60
N GLY A 57 -15.15 -1.63 -8.63
CA GLY A 57 -14.37 -2.77 -9.14
C GLY A 57 -14.13 -3.90 -8.13
N THR A 58 -14.76 -3.84 -6.96
CA THR A 58 -14.73 -4.86 -5.90
C THR A 58 -16.06 -4.85 -5.14
N LYS A 59 -16.31 -5.85 -4.31
CA LYS A 59 -17.49 -5.85 -3.43
C LYS A 59 -17.31 -4.76 -2.37
N LYS A 60 -18.38 -4.01 -2.11
CA LYS A 60 -18.42 -3.07 -0.99
C LYS A 60 -18.12 -3.82 0.31
N ASN A 61 -17.12 -3.36 1.06
CA ASN A 61 -16.72 -3.90 2.34
C ASN A 61 -16.19 -2.76 3.23
N LEU A 62 -16.99 -2.37 4.22
CA LEU A 62 -16.65 -1.27 5.11
C LEU A 62 -15.49 -1.62 6.06
N GLU A 63 -15.36 -2.87 6.49
CA GLU A 63 -14.27 -3.30 7.36
C GLU A 63 -12.92 -3.19 6.65
N GLN A 64 -12.85 -3.64 5.39
CA GLN A 64 -11.66 -3.47 4.56
C GLN A 64 -11.38 -2.00 4.28
N ALA A 65 -12.43 -1.19 4.03
CA ALA A 65 -12.24 0.24 3.81
C ALA A 65 -11.58 0.93 5.02
N LEU A 66 -12.10 0.66 6.22
CA LEU A 66 -11.57 1.18 7.48
C LEU A 66 -10.13 0.74 7.71
N PHE A 67 -9.82 -0.55 7.50
CA PHE A 67 -8.45 -1.06 7.62
C PHE A 67 -7.44 -0.25 6.77
N TRP A 68 -7.79 0.02 5.50
CA TRP A 68 -6.90 0.78 4.62
C TRP A 68 -6.84 2.28 4.95
N TYR A 69 -7.96 2.87 5.40
CA TYR A 69 -7.96 4.25 5.88
C TYR A 69 -7.13 4.41 7.16
N GLU A 70 -7.24 3.51 8.14
CA GLU A 70 -6.43 3.53 9.35
C GLU A 70 -4.94 3.46 9.01
N LYS A 71 -4.55 2.57 8.09
CA LYS A 71 -3.17 2.45 7.63
C LYS A 71 -2.68 3.73 6.95
N ALA A 72 -3.50 4.38 6.14
CA ALA A 72 -3.19 5.67 5.53
C ALA A 72 -3.11 6.80 6.57
N ALA A 73 -4.00 6.80 7.57
CA ALA A 73 -4.07 7.79 8.64
C ALA A 73 -2.83 7.71 9.56
N GLN A 74 -2.38 6.51 9.89
CA GLN A 74 -1.14 6.24 10.63
C GLN A 74 0.09 6.81 9.92
N GLN A 75 0.06 6.85 8.59
CA GLN A 75 1.12 7.44 7.78
C GLN A 75 0.93 8.94 7.49
N GLY A 76 -0.07 9.58 8.10
CA GLY A 76 -0.27 11.02 7.99
C GLY A 76 -1.22 11.47 6.87
N HIS A 77 -2.00 10.57 6.26
CA HIS A 77 -2.90 10.98 5.18
C HIS A 77 -4.00 11.91 5.68
N PRO A 78 -4.07 13.17 5.21
CA PRO A 78 -4.95 14.18 5.79
C PRO A 78 -6.44 13.84 5.62
N ARG A 79 -6.80 13.11 4.56
CA ARG A 79 -8.18 12.67 4.33
C ARG A 79 -8.53 11.40 5.10
N ALA A 80 -7.55 10.52 5.32
CA ALA A 80 -7.81 9.27 6.05
C ALA A 80 -7.87 9.51 7.56
N GLN A 81 -7.17 10.53 8.07
CA GLN A 81 -7.30 10.97 9.47
C GLN A 81 -8.69 11.51 9.82
N ARG A 82 -9.50 11.85 8.82
CA ARG A 82 -10.86 12.38 8.98
C ARG A 82 -11.95 11.43 8.44
N ALA A 83 -11.54 10.26 7.93
CA ALA A 83 -12.44 9.25 7.36
C ALA A 83 -13.11 8.44 8.48
#